data_AF-A0A838D4G8-F1
#
_entry.id   AF-A0A838D4G8-F1
#
_cell.length_a   1.000
_cell.length_b   1.000
_cell.length_c   1.000
_cell.angle_alpha   90.00
_cell.angle_beta   90.00
_cell.angle_gamma   90.00
#
_symmetry.space_group_name_H-M   'P 1'
#
loop_
_entity.id
_entity.type
_entity.pdbx_description
1 polymer ?
#
loop_
_entity_poly.entity_id
_entity_poly.type
_entity_poly.pdbx_seq_one_letter_code
_entity_poly.pdbx_strand_id
1 'polypeptide(L)'
;MVQAVIPFKSGGIAFILAFFFGLFLFNGIGHMYIGKVRRGVGFLLLGWLIYSLLLVFLIFTIGMNIGQFFDLYSNQYTVPGINDDLIPQNSIHSESFDSNMPMPLLFFFGIIYLVYWIAQAADANRLAKKFNRHLDKEGTLLWY
;
A
#
# COMPACT_ATOMS: atom_id res chain seq x y z
N MET A 1 44.26 23.14 -7.08
CA MET A 1 43.33 22.10 -6.57
C MET A 1 41.98 22.36 -7.20
N VAL A 2 41.48 21.47 -8.05
CA VAL A 2 40.14 21.63 -8.67
C VAL A 2 39.13 21.21 -7.61
N GLN A 3 38.42 22.17 -7.02
CA GLN A 3 37.30 21.85 -6.13
C GLN A 3 36.18 21.25 -6.98
N ALA A 4 35.82 20.00 -6.70
CA ALA A 4 34.64 19.40 -7.31
C ALA A 4 33.40 20.18 -6.83
N VAL A 5 32.73 20.88 -7.73
CA VAL A 5 31.48 21.58 -7.43
C VAL A 5 30.40 20.52 -7.20
N ILE A 6 29.98 20.35 -5.94
CA ILE A 6 28.95 19.40 -5.58
C ILE A 6 27.58 20.01 -5.92
N PRO A 7 26.76 19.39 -6.79
CA PRO A 7 25.49 19.98 -7.20
C PRO A 7 24.45 19.92 -6.08
N PHE A 8 23.70 21.01 -5.90
CA PHE A 8 22.54 21.05 -5.01
C PHE A 8 21.44 20.08 -5.49
N LYS A 9 20.79 19.38 -4.55
CA LYS A 9 19.67 18.47 -4.85
C LYS A 9 18.35 19.18 -4.62
N SER A 10 17.47 19.26 -5.62
CA SER A 10 16.18 19.91 -5.42
C SER A 10 15.23 19.04 -4.57
N GLY A 11 14.65 19.65 -3.52
CA GLY A 11 13.67 18.96 -2.67
C GLY A 11 12.33 18.71 -3.36
N GLY A 12 11.98 19.55 -4.33
CA GLY A 12 10.79 19.36 -5.17
C GLY A 12 10.89 18.11 -6.03
N ILE A 13 12.06 17.85 -6.66
CA ILE A 13 12.27 16.64 -7.45
C ILE A 13 12.22 15.41 -6.54
N ALA A 14 12.81 15.47 -5.35
CA ALA A 14 12.73 14.36 -4.39
C ALA A 14 11.29 14.03 -3.98
N PHE A 15 10.45 15.06 -3.78
CA PHE A 15 9.02 14.89 -3.49
C PHE A 15 8.27 14.27 -4.66
N ILE A 16 8.44 14.84 -5.87
CA ILE A 16 7.76 14.37 -7.08
C ILE A 16 8.14 12.92 -7.37
N LEU A 17 9.43 12.59 -7.27
CA LEU A 17 9.92 11.21 -7.40
C LEU A 17 9.27 10.29 -6.37
N ALA A 18 9.26 10.65 -5.08
CA ALA A 18 8.64 9.83 -4.05
C ALA A 18 7.14 9.63 -4.27
N PHE A 19 6.44 10.67 -4.74
CA PHE A 19 5.00 10.65 -4.96
C PHE A 19 4.63 9.81 -6.18
N PHE A 20 5.24 10.09 -7.34
CA PHE A 20 4.95 9.37 -8.59
C PHE A 20 5.36 7.91 -8.52
N PHE A 21 6.58 7.61 -8.06
CA PHE A 21 7.03 6.22 -7.95
C PHE A 21 6.33 5.47 -6.82
N GLY A 22 5.87 6.17 -5.78
CA GLY A 22 5.03 5.57 -4.74
C GLY A 22 3.69 5.05 -5.27
N LEU A 23 3.14 5.64 -6.34
CA LEU A 23 1.93 5.16 -7.00
C LEU A 23 2.15 3.79 -7.68
N PHE A 24 3.36 3.53 -8.17
CA PHE A 24 3.78 2.26 -8.76
C PHE A 24 4.38 1.28 -7.73
N LEU A 25 4.04 1.43 -6.45
CA LEU A 25 4.56 0.64 -5.32
C LEU A 25 6.07 0.78 -5.04
N PHE A 26 6.77 1.67 -5.74
CA PHE A 26 8.17 1.96 -5.48
C PHE A 26 8.31 3.06 -4.41
N ASN A 27 7.71 2.79 -3.25
CA ASN A 27 7.86 3.64 -2.08
C ASN A 27 9.35 3.72 -1.67
N GLY A 28 9.80 4.90 -1.23
CA GLY A 28 11.19 5.10 -0.80
C GLY A 28 12.21 5.54 -1.86
N ILE A 29 11.85 5.61 -3.16
CA ILE A 29 12.77 6.10 -4.22
C ILE A 29 13.25 7.54 -3.97
N GLY A 30 12.39 8.42 -3.46
CA GLY A 30 12.79 9.80 -3.16
C GLY A 30 13.89 9.90 -2.11
N HIS A 31 13.94 9.00 -1.13
CA HIS A 31 15.02 8.93 -0.14
C HIS A 31 16.33 8.42 -0.75
N MET A 32 16.23 7.51 -1.72
CA MET A 32 17.38 6.96 -2.44
C MET A 32 18.00 8.02 -3.37
N TYR A 33 17.19 8.85 -4.04
CA TYR A 33 17.64 10.00 -4.84
C TYR A 33 18.54 10.96 -4.06
N ILE A 34 18.25 11.15 -2.77
CA ILE A 34 19.00 12.06 -1.93
C ILE A 34 20.31 11.42 -1.43
N GLY A 35 20.46 10.09 -1.53
CA GLY A 35 21.62 9.34 -1.06
C GLY A 35 21.37 8.54 0.23
N LYS A 36 20.18 8.63 0.84
CA LYS A 36 19.84 7.82 2.03
C LYS A 36 19.21 6.49 1.64
N VAL A 37 20.01 5.65 0.98
CA VAL A 37 19.58 4.34 0.46
C VAL A 37 18.99 3.46 1.56
N ARG A 38 19.63 3.37 2.74
CA ARG A 38 19.14 2.52 3.86
C ARG A 38 17.73 2.92 4.34
N ARG A 39 17.42 4.22 4.39
CA ARG A 39 16.06 4.68 4.74
C ARG A 39 15.08 4.45 3.61
N GLY A 40 15.49 4.69 2.37
CA GLY A 40 14.66 4.41 1.20
C GLY A 40 14.23 2.95 1.12
N VAL A 41 15.17 2.01 1.30
CA VAL A 41 14.87 0.57 1.34
C VAL A 41 13.91 0.23 2.50
N GLY A 42 14.05 0.88 3.66
CA GLY A 42 13.12 0.70 4.78
C GLY A 42 11.68 1.07 4.43
N PHE A 43 11.47 2.24 3.82
CA PHE A 43 10.14 2.67 3.35
C PHE A 43 9.62 1.80 2.19
N LEU A 44 10.51 1.25 1.36
CA LEU A 44 10.14 0.32 0.29
C LEU A 44 9.59 -0.99 0.86
N LEU A 45 10.33 -1.63 1.76
CA LEU A 45 9.92 -2.89 2.39
C LEU A 45 8.66 -2.72 3.23
N LEU A 46 8.57 -1.62 3.98
CA LEU A 46 7.39 -1.31 4.78
C LEU A 46 6.16 -1.05 3.90
N GLY A 47 6.33 -0.31 2.81
CA GLY A 47 5.26 -0.08 1.83
C GLY A 47 4.76 -1.37 1.20
N TRP A 48 5.68 -2.25 0.79
CA TRP A 48 5.35 -3.58 0.26
C TRP A 48 4.64 -4.47 1.28
N LEU A 49 5.07 -4.46 2.55
CA LEU A 49 4.43 -5.23 3.61
C LEU A 49 2.98 -4.77 3.83
N ILE A 50 2.76 -3.46 3.95
CA ILE A 50 1.41 -2.90 4.13
C ILE A 50 0.55 -3.19 2.90
N TYR A 51 1.10 -3.03 1.70
CA TYR A 51 0.40 -3.31 0.45
C TYR A 51 0.03 -4.79 0.32
N SER A 52 0.96 -5.70 0.61
CA SER A 52 0.73 -7.15 0.59
C SER A 52 -0.36 -7.55 1.56
N LEU A 53 -0.39 -6.96 2.76
CA LEU A 53 -1.42 -7.22 3.75
C LEU A 53 -2.80 -6.74 3.25
N LEU A 54 -2.86 -5.52 2.69
CA LEU A 54 -4.07 -4.97 2.07
C LEU A 54 -4.56 -5.84 0.91
N LEU A 55 -3.65 -6.33 0.08
CA LEU A 55 -3.96 -7.18 -1.08
C LEU A 55 -4.54 -8.53 -0.65
N VAL A 56 -3.97 -9.17 0.37
CA VAL A 56 -4.53 -10.42 0.93
C VAL A 56 -5.94 -10.18 1.47
N PHE A 57 -6.14 -9.08 2.19
CA PHE A 57 -7.45 -8.73 2.74
C PHE A 57 -8.48 -8.43 1.64
N LEU A 58 -8.06 -7.76 0.56
CA LEU A 58 -8.87 -7.49 -0.61
C LEU A 58 -9.30 -8.78 -1.31
N ILE A 59 -8.36 -9.70 -1.59
CA ILE A 59 -8.66 -10.98 -2.22
C ILE A 59 -9.62 -11.80 -1.35
N PHE A 60 -9.38 -11.85 -0.04
CA PHE A 60 -10.26 -12.53 0.90
C PHE A 60 -11.68 -11.95 0.86
N THR A 61 -11.81 -10.63 0.89
CA THR A 61 -13.10 -9.93 0.83
C THR A 61 -13.85 -10.23 -0.46
N ILE A 62 -13.18 -10.09 -1.61
CA ILE A 62 -13.78 -10.38 -2.92
C ILE A 62 -14.17 -11.86 -3.02
N GLY A 63 -13.31 -12.77 -2.54
CA GLY A 63 -13.56 -14.20 -2.57
C GLY A 63 -14.83 -14.59 -1.80
N MET A 64 -15.03 -14.05 -0.59
CA MET A 64 -16.25 -14.28 0.18
C MET A 64 -17.51 -13.74 -0.53
N ASN A 65 -17.43 -12.56 -1.15
CA ASN A 65 -18.56 -11.97 -1.87
C ASN A 65 -18.92 -12.75 -3.15
N ILE A 66 -17.94 -13.32 -3.86
CA ILE A 66 -18.19 -14.14 -5.06
C ILE A 66 -18.93 -15.43 -4.71
N GLY A 67 -18.61 -16.08 -3.58
CA GLY A 67 -19.31 -17.29 -3.13
C GLY A 67 -20.81 -17.05 -2.93
N GLN A 68 -21.16 -15.95 -2.26
CA GLN A 68 -22.57 -15.56 -2.04
C GLN A 68 -23.30 -15.24 -3.35
N PHE A 69 -22.64 -14.58 -4.31
CA PHE A 69 -23.22 -14.31 -5.62
C PHE A 69 -23.53 -15.60 -6.38
N PHE A 70 -22.64 -16.60 -6.31
CA PHE A 70 -22.85 -17.89 -6.98
C PHE A 70 -24.01 -18.68 -6.35
N ASP A 71 -24.14 -18.68 -5.02
CA ASP A 71 -25.26 -19.31 -4.33
C ASP A 71 -26.61 -18.69 -4.74
N LEU A 72 -26.69 -17.35 -4.81
CA LEU A 72 -27.88 -16.65 -5.29
C LEU A 72 -28.19 -16.97 -6.76
N TYR A 73 -27.17 -17.01 -7.62
CA TYR A 73 -27.33 -17.34 -9.03
C TYR A 73 -27.84 -18.78 -9.20
N SER A 74 -27.30 -19.75 -8.47
CA SER A 74 -27.71 -21.16 -8.56
C SER A 74 -29.15 -21.41 -8.08
N ASN A 75 -29.56 -20.76 -6.98
CA ASN A 75 -30.92 -20.86 -6.43
C ASN A 75 -31.99 -20.25 -7.36
N GLN A 76 -31.61 -19.40 -8.31
CA GLN A 76 -32.56 -18.87 -9.30
C GLN A 76 -32.93 -19.90 -10.39
N TYR A 77 -32.13 -20.95 -10.57
CA TYR A 77 -32.37 -22.02 -11.54
C TYR A 77 -32.92 -23.31 -10.92
N THR A 78 -33.22 -23.33 -9.62
CA THR A 78 -33.91 -24.47 -9.02
C THR A 78 -35.32 -24.57 -9.62
N VAL A 79 -35.59 -25.69 -10.30
CA VAL A 79 -36.87 -25.97 -10.95
C VAL A 79 -37.96 -25.98 -9.88
N PRO A 80 -39.01 -25.14 -9.99
CA PRO A 80 -40.11 -25.17 -9.05
C PRO A 80 -40.79 -26.54 -9.11
N GLY A 81 -40.77 -27.30 -8.01
CA GLY A 81 -41.49 -28.58 -7.88
C GLY A 81 -40.63 -29.84 -7.69
N ILE A 82 -39.30 -29.73 -7.56
CA ILE A 82 -38.50 -30.81 -6.96
C ILE A 82 -38.53 -30.60 -5.45
N ASN A 83 -39.10 -31.56 -4.71
CA ASN A 83 -39.21 -31.48 -3.26
C ASN A 83 -37.83 -31.78 -2.64
N ASP A 84 -37.18 -30.76 -2.09
CA ASP A 84 -35.87 -30.87 -1.42
C ASP A 84 -35.89 -31.81 -0.19
N ASP A 85 -37.09 -32.20 0.25
CA ASP A 85 -37.38 -33.07 1.39
C ASP A 85 -36.74 -34.47 1.31
N LEU A 86 -36.33 -34.92 0.11
CA LEU A 86 -35.68 -36.22 -0.12
C LEU A 86 -34.15 -36.16 -0.08
N ILE A 87 -33.55 -34.96 0.01
CA ILE A 87 -32.11 -34.79 0.15
C ILE A 87 -31.79 -34.71 1.65
N PRO A 88 -31.02 -35.66 2.22
CA PRO A 88 -30.67 -35.61 3.64
C PRO A 88 -29.90 -34.32 3.93
N GLN A 89 -30.53 -33.41 4.69
CA GLN A 89 -29.87 -32.20 5.17
C GLN A 89 -28.78 -32.61 6.15
N ASN A 90 -27.54 -32.61 5.67
CA ASN A 90 -26.37 -32.63 6.52
C ASN A 90 -26.36 -31.31 7.31
N SER A 91 -26.78 -31.36 8.58
CA SER A 91 -26.86 -30.21 9.48
C SER A 91 -25.48 -29.78 9.98
N ILE A 92 -24.60 -29.41 9.05
CA ILE A 92 -23.41 -28.63 9.40
C ILE A 92 -23.93 -27.23 9.72
N HIS A 93 -23.94 -26.88 11.01
CA HIS A 93 -24.07 -25.50 11.44
C HIS A 93 -22.86 -24.72 10.93
N SER A 94 -22.94 -24.20 9.71
CA SER A 94 -21.98 -23.24 9.18
C SER A 94 -22.26 -21.91 9.86
N GLU A 95 -21.38 -21.49 10.78
CA GLU A 95 -21.40 -20.13 11.30
C GLU A 95 -21.28 -19.17 10.12
N SER A 96 -22.33 -18.40 9.84
CA SER A 96 -22.34 -17.42 8.78
C SER A 96 -21.40 -16.27 9.17
N PHE A 97 -20.21 -16.25 8.57
CA PHE A 97 -19.33 -15.10 8.68
C PHE A 97 -20.02 -13.89 8.02
N ASP A 98 -20.23 -12.80 8.75
CA ASP A 98 -20.88 -11.60 8.22
C ASP A 98 -19.97 -10.96 7.15
N SER A 99 -20.36 -11.14 5.88
CA SER A 99 -19.59 -10.71 4.73
C SER A 99 -19.50 -9.19 4.59
N ASN A 100 -20.25 -8.41 5.39
CA ASN A 100 -20.22 -6.96 5.39
C ASN A 100 -19.13 -6.34 6.29
N MET A 101 -18.61 -7.10 7.27
CA MET A 101 -17.58 -6.62 8.20
C MET A 101 -16.23 -6.19 7.54
N PRO A 102 -15.73 -6.80 6.45
CA PRO A 102 -14.42 -6.41 5.89
C PRO A 102 -14.41 -5.07 5.15
N MET A 103 -15.56 -4.56 4.68
CA MET A 103 -15.62 -3.35 3.84
C MET A 103 -15.20 -2.08 4.59
N PRO A 104 -15.74 -1.75 5.79
CA PRO A 104 -15.28 -0.58 6.56
C PRO A 104 -13.80 -0.63 6.90
N LEU A 105 -13.27 -1.82 7.18
CA LEU A 105 -11.88 -2.02 7.57
C LEU A 105 -10.92 -1.69 6.42
N LEU A 106 -11.26 -2.05 5.17
CA LEU A 106 -10.50 -1.64 3.99
C LEU A 106 -10.38 -0.11 3.84
N PHE A 107 -11.45 0.65 4.14
CA PHE A 107 -11.38 2.12 4.11
C PHE A 107 -10.43 2.67 5.17
N PHE A 108 -10.47 2.14 6.39
CA PHE A 108 -9.54 2.53 7.46
C PHE A 108 -8.08 2.27 7.06
N PHE A 109 -7.77 1.06 6.57
CA PHE A 109 -6.42 0.73 6.10
C PHE A 109 -6.00 1.55 4.88
N GLY A 110 -6.92 1.84 3.96
CA GLY A 110 -6.69 2.72 2.80
C GLY A 110 -6.33 4.14 3.22
N ILE A 111 -7.01 4.71 4.22
CA ILE A 111 -6.69 6.04 4.77
C ILE A 111 -5.31 6.04 5.42
N ILE A 112 -5.01 5.02 6.24
CA ILE A 112 -3.68 4.88 6.88
C ILE A 112 -2.58 4.81 5.82
N TYR A 113 -2.80 4.02 4.76
CA TYR A 113 -1.86 3.90 3.65
C TYR A 113 -1.68 5.23 2.91
N LEU A 114 -2.75 5.97 2.67
CA LEU A 114 -2.70 7.28 2.02
C LEU A 114 -1.92 8.32 2.84
N VAL A 115 -2.13 8.34 4.16
CA VAL A 115 -1.35 9.19 5.08
C VAL A 115 0.13 8.79 5.04
N TYR A 116 0.43 7.50 5.11
CA TYR A 116 1.80 6.98 5.00
C TYR A 116 2.47 7.41 3.69
N TRP A 117 1.77 7.26 2.56
CA TRP A 117 2.26 7.61 1.23
C TRP A 117 2.64 9.10 1.12
N ILE A 118 1.78 10.00 1.58
CA ILE A 118 2.04 11.44 1.57
C ILE A 118 3.17 11.80 2.55
N ALA A 119 3.15 11.20 3.75
CA ALA A 119 4.12 11.46 4.81
C ALA A 119 5.55 11.10 4.38
N GLN A 120 5.75 9.95 3.72
CA GLN A 120 7.07 9.57 3.24
C GLN A 120 7.57 10.57 2.17
N ALA A 121 6.71 11.02 1.26
CA ALA A 121 7.11 11.96 0.22
C ALA A 121 7.53 13.30 0.81
N ALA A 122 6.81 13.78 1.82
CA ALA A 122 7.17 14.97 2.58
C ALA A 122 8.50 14.80 3.33
N ASP A 123 8.78 13.62 3.90
CA ASP A 123 10.06 13.33 4.57
C ASP A 123 11.24 13.36 3.58
N ALA A 124 11.07 12.82 2.37
CA ALA A 124 12.07 12.94 1.30
C ALA A 124 12.40 14.41 0.99
N ASN A 125 11.39 15.27 0.83
CA ASN A 125 11.59 16.70 0.60
C ASN A 125 12.38 17.37 1.75
N ARG A 126 12.02 17.06 3.01
CA ARG A 126 12.72 17.58 4.20
C ARG A 126 14.18 17.15 4.23
N LEU A 127 14.48 15.91 3.85
CA LEU A 127 15.84 15.40 3.76
C LEU A 127 16.67 16.10 2.69
N ALA A 128 16.10 16.38 1.52
CA ALA A 128 16.80 17.13 0.46
C ALA A 128 17.15 18.56 0.91
N LYS A 129 16.20 19.26 1.56
CA LYS A 129 16.48 20.59 2.15
C LYS A 129 17.54 20.54 3.24
N LYS A 130 17.59 19.45 4.03
CA LYS A 130 18.63 19.26 5.05
C LYS A 130 20.01 19.04 4.42
N PHE A 131 20.07 18.23 3.34
CA PHE A 131 21.29 18.00 2.58
C PHE A 131 21.87 19.31 2.03
N ASN A 132 21.06 20.11 1.33
CA ASN A 132 21.51 21.37 0.74
C ASN A 132 22.01 22.37 1.80
N ARG A 133 21.33 22.47 2.94
CA ARG A 133 21.74 23.37 4.03
C ARG A 133 23.07 22.99 4.65
N HIS A 134 23.41 21.71 4.70
CA HIS A 134 24.71 21.27 5.20
C HIS A 134 25.81 21.47 4.17
N LEU A 135 25.51 21.17 2.90
CA LEU A 135 26.43 21.42 1.80
C LEU A 135 26.83 22.90 1.70
N ASP A 136 25.87 23.80 1.90
CA ASP A 136 26.07 25.26 1.92
C ASP A 136 26.97 25.73 3.09
N LYS A 137 26.87 25.07 4.25
CA LYS A 137 27.61 25.46 5.46
C LYS A 137 29.01 24.87 5.54
N GLU A 138 29.14 23.60 5.19
CA GLU A 138 30.36 22.82 5.45
C GLU A 138 31.12 22.48 4.17
N GLY A 139 30.54 22.71 3.00
CA GLY A 139 31.15 22.37 1.70
C GLY A 139 31.34 20.86 1.49
N THR A 140 30.78 20.02 2.36
CA THR A 140 30.94 18.57 2.37
C THR A 140 29.60 17.85 2.25
N LEU A 141 29.66 16.57 1.83
CA LEU A 141 28.50 15.71 1.68
C LEU A 141 27.99 15.24 3.05
N LEU A 142 26.71 15.48 3.34
CA LEU A 142 26.09 15.05 4.61
C LEU A 142 25.97 13.52 4.73
N TRP A 143 25.92 12.81 3.61
CA TRP A 143 25.99 11.35 3.51
C TRP A 143 26.46 10.94 2.12
N TYR A 144 27.08 9.76 2.05
CA TYR A 144 27.52 9.08 0.83
C TYR A 144 26.46 8.07 0.36
#